data_AF-A0A9E7C0J4-F1
#
_entry.id   AF-A0A9E7C0J4-F1
#
_cell.length_a   1.000
_cell.length_b   1.000
_cell.length_c   1.000
_cell.angle_alpha   90.00
_cell.angle_beta   90.00
_cell.angle_gamma   90.00
#
_symmetry.space_group_name_H-M   'P 1'
#
loop_
_entity.id
_entity.type
_entity.pdbx_description
1 polymer ?
#
loop_
_entity_poly.entity_id
_entity_poly.type
_entity_poly.pdbx_seq_one_letter_code
_entity_poly.pdbx_strand_id
1 'polypeptide(L)'
;MLMAHPEWKAGITVRLRRVSVLGVMLAGVLTISACGGGGDSSSSTPSTPAGTATAEATNSSFCDQIAGIADSIDVNIDTIDPADLGPRLDKAAKALKAVDPPPEISGAWNTLIDFYDQFGVAFNNLDLTDAAASGKLGEALTKLQANAQKLAGASQEVAQYASKNCTG
;
A
#
# COMPACT_ATOMS: atom_id res chain seq x y z
N MET A 1 -24.34 -40.31 -6.25
CA MET A 1 -23.00 -39.95 -5.74
C MET A 1 -23.07 -38.49 -5.30
N LEU A 2 -23.39 -38.25 -4.02
CA LEU A 2 -23.40 -36.92 -3.41
C LEU A 2 -22.00 -36.66 -2.87
N MET A 3 -21.34 -35.61 -3.34
CA MET A 3 -20.08 -35.12 -2.80
C MET A 3 -20.37 -34.29 -1.54
N ALA A 4 -19.69 -34.65 -0.45
CA ALA A 4 -19.70 -33.90 0.80
C ALA A 4 -18.84 -32.64 0.67
N HIS A 5 -19.38 -31.49 1.08
CA HIS A 5 -18.67 -30.22 1.20
C HIS A 5 -17.99 -30.16 2.59
N PRO A 6 -16.71 -29.77 2.71
CA PRO A 6 -16.11 -29.52 4.00
C PRO A 6 -16.54 -28.15 4.54
N GLU A 7 -17.25 -28.22 5.66
CA GLU A 7 -17.73 -27.16 6.53
C GLU A 7 -16.58 -26.48 7.28
N TRP A 8 -16.15 -25.31 6.80
CA TRP A 8 -15.22 -24.43 7.50
C TRP A 8 -15.99 -23.45 8.40
N LYS A 9 -16.43 -23.94 9.57
CA LYS A 9 -16.77 -23.10 10.72
C LYS A 9 -15.58 -23.01 11.66
N ALA A 10 -14.67 -22.09 11.39
CA ALA A 10 -13.70 -21.63 12.38
C ALA A 10 -14.04 -20.16 12.72
N GLY A 11 -14.97 -19.97 13.65
CA GLY A 11 -15.23 -18.68 14.26
C GLY A 11 -14.00 -18.25 15.06
N ILE A 12 -13.18 -17.37 14.49
CA ILE A 12 -12.07 -16.72 15.21
C ILE A 12 -12.69 -15.75 16.20
N THR A 13 -12.96 -16.25 17.40
CA THR A 13 -13.37 -15.43 18.53
C THR A 13 -12.12 -14.72 19.03
N VAL A 14 -11.85 -13.52 18.52
CA VAL A 14 -10.79 -12.66 19.06
C VAL A 14 -11.23 -12.20 20.44
N ARG A 15 -10.81 -12.93 21.48
CA ARG A 15 -10.96 -12.46 22.87
C ARG A 15 -9.93 -11.35 23.09
N LEU A 16 -10.36 -10.09 22.95
CA LEU A 16 -9.65 -8.94 23.51
C LEU A 16 -9.50 -9.15 25.02
N ARG A 17 -8.37 -9.72 25.45
CA ARG A 17 -7.91 -9.57 26.82
C ARG A 17 -7.42 -8.14 26.95
N ARG A 18 -8.23 -7.28 27.59
CA ARG A 18 -7.76 -6.04 28.19
C ARG A 18 -6.60 -6.39 29.11
N VAL A 19 -5.37 -6.12 28.68
CA VAL A 19 -4.20 -6.25 29.52
C VAL A 19 -4.19 -5.03 30.43
N SER A 20 -4.72 -5.21 31.64
CA SER A 20 -4.60 -4.23 32.71
C SER A 20 -3.13 -4.02 33.03
N VAL A 21 -2.64 -2.81 32.78
CA VAL A 21 -1.34 -2.32 33.25
C VAL A 21 -1.43 -2.16 34.76
N LEU A 22 -0.85 -3.10 35.50
CA LEU A 22 -0.58 -2.98 36.92
C LEU A 22 0.88 -3.36 37.16
N GLY A 23 1.57 -2.46 37.84
CA GLY A 23 3.01 -2.34 37.85
C GLY A 23 3.76 -3.48 38.53
N VAL A 24 5.00 -3.66 38.06
CA VAL A 24 6.08 -4.26 38.84
C VAL A 24 7.24 -3.27 38.80
N MET A 25 7.43 -2.58 39.91
CA MET A 25 8.65 -1.84 40.24
C MET A 25 9.77 -2.84 40.48
N LEU A 26 10.84 -2.76 39.68
CA LEU A 26 12.14 -3.31 40.04
C LEU A 26 13.21 -2.31 39.59
N ALA A 27 13.89 -1.76 40.60
CA ALA A 27 14.95 -0.78 40.49
C ALA A 27 16.14 -1.34 39.69
N GLY A 28 16.59 -0.57 38.71
CA GLY A 28 17.81 -0.81 37.94
C GLY A 28 18.25 0.49 37.28
N VAL A 29 19.00 1.30 38.04
CA VAL A 29 19.58 2.57 37.60
C VAL A 29 20.72 2.28 36.63
N LEU A 30 20.52 2.55 35.33
CA LEU A 30 21.62 2.76 34.38
C LEU A 30 21.64 4.25 34.03
N THR A 31 22.51 4.98 34.73
CA THR A 31 22.89 6.36 34.43
C THR A 31 23.78 6.37 33.19
N ILE A 32 23.27 6.84 32.04
CA ILE A 32 24.13 7.41 31.01
C ILE A 32 24.07 8.92 31.15
N SER A 33 25.25 9.45 31.42
CA SER A 33 25.61 10.82 31.76
C SER A 33 25.13 11.86 30.76
N ALA A 34 24.55 12.92 31.29
CA ALA A 34 24.56 14.25 30.70
C ALA A 34 25.98 14.85 30.73
N CYS A 35 26.42 15.50 29.65
CA CYS A 35 27.43 16.58 29.58
C CYS A 35 27.56 17.03 28.11
N GLY A 36 27.59 18.30 27.68
CA GLY A 36 27.81 19.55 28.41
C GLY A 36 29.14 20.22 28.06
N GLY A 37 29.26 20.79 26.85
CA GLY A 37 30.00 22.06 26.59
C GLY A 37 31.52 22.05 26.28
N GLY A 38 31.93 22.95 25.37
CA GLY A 38 33.31 23.44 25.18
C GLY A 38 33.71 23.64 23.71
N GLY A 39 33.86 24.87 23.23
CA GLY A 39 33.92 25.25 21.82
C GLY A 39 35.31 25.54 21.23
N ASP A 40 35.37 25.64 19.90
CA ASP A 40 36.42 26.30 19.13
C ASP A 40 35.92 26.74 17.74
N SER A 41 36.07 28.04 17.48
CA SER A 41 36.37 28.69 16.19
C SER A 41 35.47 28.47 14.96
N SER A 42 34.66 29.51 14.70
CA SER A 42 34.41 30.14 13.40
C SER A 42 34.41 29.26 12.14
N SER A 43 33.21 29.00 11.62
CA SER A 43 32.82 29.32 10.24
C SER A 43 31.31 29.16 10.12
N SER A 44 30.59 30.27 10.26
CA SER A 44 29.18 30.36 9.90
C SER A 44 29.04 30.09 8.39
N THR A 45 28.88 28.83 8.03
CA THR A 45 28.23 28.48 6.77
C THR A 45 26.76 28.23 7.12
N PRO A 46 25.81 29.03 6.60
CA PRO A 46 24.41 28.65 6.66
C PRO A 46 24.27 27.39 5.79
N SER A 47 24.26 26.22 6.42
CA SER A 47 23.78 25.00 5.78
C SER A 47 22.26 25.12 5.68
N THR A 48 21.83 25.68 4.57
CA THR A 48 20.44 25.77 4.13
C THR A 48 19.75 24.41 4.33
N PRO A 49 18.67 24.29 5.11
CA PRO A 49 17.84 23.08 5.12
C PRO A 49 17.00 23.06 3.83
N ALA A 50 17.66 22.93 2.67
CA ALA A 50 16.98 22.87 1.38
C ALA A 50 16.39 21.47 1.10
N GLY A 51 16.94 20.42 1.72
CA GLY A 51 16.50 19.05 1.54
C GLY A 51 15.21 18.71 2.28
N THR A 52 15.06 19.18 3.52
CA THR A 52 13.90 18.84 4.37
C THR A 52 12.63 19.52 3.87
N ALA A 53 12.68 20.81 3.52
CA ALA A 53 11.52 21.54 3.01
C ALA A 53 11.01 20.97 1.66
N THR A 54 11.93 20.52 0.80
CA THR A 54 11.57 19.93 -0.50
C THR A 54 11.00 18.52 -0.34
N ALA A 55 11.59 17.69 0.52
CA ALA A 55 11.06 16.36 0.82
C ALA A 55 9.67 16.46 1.48
N GLU A 56 9.50 17.33 2.46
CA GLU A 56 8.23 17.53 3.16
C GLU A 56 7.12 18.04 2.22
N ALA A 57 7.45 18.96 1.30
CA ALA A 57 6.51 19.43 0.26
C ALA A 57 6.12 18.33 -0.74
N THR A 58 7.07 17.51 -1.20
CA THR A 58 6.79 16.36 -2.08
C THR A 58 5.92 15.32 -1.39
N ASN A 59 6.17 15.06 -0.11
CA ASN A 59 5.40 14.11 0.68
C ASN A 59 3.96 14.60 0.87
N SER A 60 3.75 15.86 1.25
CA SER A 60 2.41 16.45 1.37
C SER A 60 1.62 16.36 0.07
N SER A 61 2.23 16.73 -1.06
CA SER A 61 1.61 16.63 -2.39
C SER A 61 1.22 15.19 -2.74
N PHE A 62 2.09 14.22 -2.47
CA PHE A 62 1.77 12.80 -2.67
C PHE A 62 0.58 12.37 -1.81
N CYS A 63 0.58 12.73 -0.52
CA CYS A 63 -0.49 12.39 0.43
C CYS A 63 -1.85 12.96 0.03
N ASP A 64 -1.90 14.22 -0.44
CA ASP A 64 -3.12 14.85 -0.95
C ASP A 64 -3.64 14.15 -2.21
N GLN A 65 -2.75 13.80 -3.13
CA GLN A 65 -3.08 13.11 -4.38
C GLN A 65 -3.67 11.71 -4.11
N ILE A 66 -3.04 10.91 -3.24
CA ILE A 66 -3.55 9.56 -2.93
C ILE A 66 -4.87 9.59 -2.16
N ALA A 67 -5.11 10.60 -1.31
CA ALA A 67 -6.38 10.76 -0.60
C ALA A 67 -7.55 10.99 -1.58
N GLY A 68 -7.34 11.83 -2.61
CA GLY A 68 -8.34 12.05 -3.66
C GLY A 68 -8.60 10.81 -4.54
N ILE A 69 -7.61 9.93 -4.65
CA ILE A 69 -7.73 8.69 -5.44
C ILE A 69 -8.44 7.59 -4.66
N ALA A 70 -8.18 7.44 -3.35
CA ALA A 70 -8.83 6.44 -2.52
C ALA A 70 -10.36 6.59 -2.53
N ASP A 71 -10.86 7.83 -2.52
CA ASP A 71 -12.29 8.15 -2.66
C ASP A 71 -12.84 7.78 -4.06
N SER A 72 -11.97 7.78 -5.08
CA SER A 72 -12.32 7.53 -6.48
C SER A 72 -12.24 6.06 -6.90
N ILE A 73 -11.47 5.24 -6.17
CA ILE A 73 -11.23 3.79 -6.42
C ILE A 73 -11.90 2.95 -5.31
N ASP A 74 -13.00 3.42 -4.72
CA ASP A 74 -13.84 2.52 -3.91
C ASP A 74 -14.49 1.48 -4.84
N VAL A 75 -13.86 0.31 -4.92
CA VAL A 75 -14.29 -0.80 -5.76
C VAL A 75 -14.72 -1.94 -4.84
N ASN A 76 -16.03 -2.10 -4.69
CA ASN A 76 -16.59 -3.27 -4.03
C ASN A 76 -16.68 -4.43 -5.01
N ILE A 77 -15.68 -5.32 -4.98
CA ILE A 77 -15.57 -6.52 -5.83
C ILE A 77 -16.77 -7.47 -5.68
N ASP A 78 -17.45 -7.48 -4.54
CA ASP A 78 -18.63 -8.34 -4.35
C ASP A 78 -19.87 -7.85 -5.12
N THR A 79 -19.86 -6.59 -5.55
CA THR A 79 -21.02 -5.94 -6.21
C THR A 79 -20.72 -5.44 -7.62
N ILE A 80 -19.48 -5.58 -8.08
CA ILE A 80 -19.06 -5.10 -9.39
C ILE A 80 -19.61 -6.02 -10.49
N ASP A 81 -20.17 -5.43 -11.55
CA ASP A 81 -20.48 -6.19 -12.75
C ASP A 81 -19.16 -6.64 -13.41
N PRO A 82 -19.01 -7.91 -13.79
CA PRO A 82 -17.80 -8.40 -14.46
C PRO A 82 -17.42 -7.58 -15.70
N ALA A 83 -18.41 -7.06 -16.44
CA ALA A 83 -18.18 -6.22 -17.61
C ALA A 83 -17.57 -4.85 -17.24
N ASP A 84 -17.79 -4.37 -16.03
CA ASP A 84 -17.26 -3.09 -15.53
C ASP A 84 -15.86 -3.22 -14.92
N LEU A 85 -15.37 -4.44 -14.68
CA LEU A 85 -14.09 -4.68 -14.01
C LEU A 85 -12.90 -4.15 -14.83
N GLY A 86 -12.84 -4.44 -16.14
CA GLY A 86 -11.80 -3.94 -17.03
C GLY A 86 -11.73 -2.40 -17.07
N PRO A 87 -12.84 -1.70 -17.35
CA PRO A 87 -12.88 -0.24 -17.35
C PRO A 87 -12.51 0.39 -15.99
N ARG A 88 -12.90 -0.23 -14.87
CA ARG A 88 -12.55 0.27 -13.53
C ARG A 88 -11.07 0.09 -13.20
N LEU A 89 -10.47 -1.03 -13.59
CA LEU A 89 -9.03 -1.25 -13.45
C LEU A 89 -8.22 -0.28 -14.31
N ASP A 90 -8.66 0.01 -15.54
CA ASP A 90 -8.05 1.03 -16.40
C ASP A 90 -8.15 2.44 -15.77
N LYS A 91 -9.32 2.80 -15.22
CA LYS A 91 -9.49 4.06 -14.49
C LYS A 91 -8.55 4.14 -13.28
N ALA A 92 -8.42 3.06 -12.52
CA ALA A 92 -7.50 2.97 -11.39
C ALA A 92 -6.03 3.13 -11.84
N ALA A 93 -5.61 2.45 -12.89
CA ALA A 93 -4.26 2.58 -13.46
C ALA A 93 -3.96 4.02 -13.86
N LYS A 94 -4.92 4.70 -14.53
CA LYS A 94 -4.78 6.11 -14.94
C LYS A 94 -4.70 7.05 -13.75
N ALA A 95 -5.52 6.84 -12.73
CA ALA A 95 -5.47 7.62 -11.49
C ALA A 95 -4.11 7.47 -10.80
N LEU A 96 -3.58 6.24 -10.69
CA LEU A 96 -2.26 5.99 -10.10
C LEU A 96 -1.12 6.59 -10.93
N LYS A 97 -1.20 6.52 -12.27
CA LYS A 97 -0.23 7.16 -13.19
C LYS A 97 -0.21 8.68 -13.11
N ALA A 98 -1.29 9.30 -12.61
CA ALA A 98 -1.36 10.75 -12.44
C ALA A 98 -0.69 11.24 -11.14
N VAL A 99 -0.36 10.33 -10.23
CA VAL A 99 0.38 10.65 -9.00
C VAL A 99 1.87 10.65 -9.28
N ASP A 100 2.56 11.67 -8.80
CA ASP A 100 4.01 11.69 -8.72
C ASP A 100 4.48 11.04 -7.40
N PRO A 101 5.01 9.81 -7.41
CA PRO A 101 5.45 9.15 -6.19
C PRO A 101 6.81 9.70 -5.73
N PRO A 102 7.04 9.83 -4.42
CA PRO A 102 8.35 10.11 -3.87
C PRO A 102 9.40 9.09 -4.37
N PRO A 103 10.65 9.51 -4.63
CA PRO A 103 11.68 8.64 -5.20
C PRO A 103 11.87 7.33 -4.43
N GLU A 104 11.70 7.39 -3.11
CA GLU A 104 11.84 6.28 -2.16
C GLU A 104 10.86 5.12 -2.42
N ILE A 105 9.66 5.41 -2.93
CA ILE A 105 8.63 4.39 -3.23
C ILE A 105 8.31 4.29 -4.72
N SER A 106 9.01 5.02 -5.59
CA SER A 106 8.75 5.03 -7.03
C SER A 106 8.72 3.63 -7.67
N GLY A 107 9.59 2.72 -7.22
CA GLY A 107 9.60 1.32 -7.68
C GLY A 107 8.37 0.52 -7.25
N ALA A 108 7.93 0.68 -6.00
CA ALA A 108 6.71 0.07 -5.49
C ALA A 108 5.46 0.65 -6.17
N TRP A 109 5.42 1.97 -6.36
CA TRP A 109 4.33 2.66 -7.04
C TRP A 109 4.19 2.20 -8.50
N ASN A 110 5.29 2.12 -9.25
CA ASN A 110 5.29 1.60 -10.62
C ASN A 110 4.84 0.13 -10.68
N THR A 111 5.20 -0.68 -9.68
CA THR A 111 4.71 -2.06 -9.60
C THR A 111 3.19 -2.13 -9.45
N LEU A 112 2.58 -1.23 -8.67
CA LEU A 112 1.12 -1.12 -8.58
C LEU A 112 0.53 -0.70 -9.92
N ILE A 113 1.06 0.35 -10.55
CA ILE A 113 0.60 0.83 -11.86
C ILE A 113 0.64 -0.30 -12.90
N ASP A 114 1.77 -1.00 -13.01
CA ASP A 114 1.95 -2.10 -13.97
C ASP A 114 0.93 -3.21 -13.74
N PHE A 115 0.61 -3.51 -12.48
CA PHE A 115 -0.42 -4.48 -12.12
C PHE A 115 -1.79 -4.04 -12.65
N TYR A 116 -2.25 -2.83 -12.32
CA TYR A 116 -3.56 -2.36 -12.79
C TYR A 116 -3.63 -2.25 -14.32
N ASP A 117 -2.54 -1.87 -14.99
CA ASP A 117 -2.48 -1.78 -16.46
C ASP A 117 -2.59 -3.16 -17.11
N GLN A 118 -1.80 -4.13 -16.64
CA GLN A 118 -1.80 -5.50 -17.18
C GLN A 118 -3.15 -6.19 -16.96
N PHE A 119 -3.74 -6.04 -15.77
CA PHE A 119 -5.03 -6.63 -15.46
C PHE A 119 -6.19 -5.90 -16.13
N GLY A 120 -6.14 -4.57 -16.21
CA GLY A 120 -7.12 -3.78 -16.97
C GLY A 120 -7.18 -4.20 -18.43
N VAL A 121 -6.01 -4.40 -19.08
CA VAL A 121 -5.94 -4.92 -20.45
C VAL A 121 -6.47 -6.36 -20.54
N ALA A 122 -6.13 -7.23 -19.59
CA ALA A 122 -6.61 -8.61 -19.60
C ALA A 122 -8.14 -8.70 -19.50
N PHE A 123 -8.76 -7.91 -18.63
CA PHE A 123 -10.21 -7.90 -18.41
C PHE A 123 -10.97 -7.13 -19.49
N ASN A 124 -10.43 -6.04 -20.05
CA ASN A 124 -11.06 -5.34 -21.18
C ASN A 124 -11.15 -6.19 -22.45
N ASN A 125 -10.29 -7.20 -22.60
CA ASN A 125 -10.29 -8.13 -23.73
C ASN A 125 -11.05 -9.44 -23.43
N LEU A 126 -11.71 -9.54 -22.28
CA LEU A 126 -12.43 -10.71 -21.84
C LEU A 126 -13.91 -10.57 -22.21
N ASP A 127 -14.34 -11.29 -23.25
CA ASP A 127 -15.75 -11.44 -23.56
C ASP A 127 -16.27 -12.72 -22.89
N LEU A 128 -17.04 -12.58 -21.81
CA LEU A 128 -17.57 -13.72 -21.04
C LEU A 128 -18.62 -14.55 -21.81
N THR A 129 -19.05 -14.09 -22.99
CA THR A 129 -19.94 -14.85 -23.87
C THR A 129 -19.17 -15.77 -24.83
N ASP A 130 -17.85 -15.60 -24.93
CA ASP A 130 -16.97 -16.43 -25.75
C ASP A 130 -16.57 -17.72 -25.01
N ALA A 131 -16.61 -18.86 -25.71
CA ALA A 131 -16.14 -20.15 -25.20
C ALA A 131 -14.66 -20.13 -24.77
N ALA A 132 -13.83 -19.28 -25.38
CA ALA A 132 -12.41 -19.11 -25.06
C ALA A 132 -12.14 -18.23 -23.82
N ALA A 133 -13.15 -17.54 -23.28
CA ALA A 133 -12.99 -16.61 -22.16
C ALA A 133 -12.43 -17.27 -20.89
N SER A 134 -12.84 -18.51 -20.63
CA SER A 134 -12.38 -19.31 -19.49
C SER A 134 -10.87 -19.55 -19.50
N GLY A 135 -10.27 -19.80 -20.67
CA GLY A 135 -8.83 -19.96 -20.84
C GLY A 135 -8.07 -18.66 -20.55
N LYS A 136 -8.53 -17.54 -21.15
CA LYS A 136 -7.94 -16.21 -20.92
C LYS A 136 -8.03 -15.77 -19.46
N LEU A 137 -9.15 -16.05 -18.80
CA LEU A 137 -9.34 -15.78 -17.37
C LEU A 137 -8.38 -16.62 -16.53
N GLY A 138 -8.22 -17.91 -16.84
CA GLY A 138 -7.28 -18.79 -16.17
C GLY A 138 -5.82 -18.32 -16.29
N GLU A 139 -5.41 -17.83 -17.47
CA GLU A 139 -4.08 -17.23 -17.68
C GLU A 139 -3.90 -15.94 -16.87
N ALA A 140 -4.92 -15.07 -16.86
CA ALA A 140 -4.89 -13.84 -16.06
C ALA A 140 -4.75 -14.16 -14.55
N LEU A 141 -5.51 -15.13 -14.05
CA LEU A 141 -5.43 -15.59 -12.65
C LEU A 141 -4.07 -16.24 -12.34
N THR A 142 -3.48 -16.98 -13.27
CA THR A 142 -2.14 -17.56 -13.10
C THR A 142 -1.08 -16.47 -13.02
N LYS A 143 -1.15 -15.45 -13.88
CA LYS A 143 -0.28 -14.26 -13.81
C LYS A 143 -0.49 -13.50 -12.50
N LEU A 144 -1.72 -13.42 -12.01
CA LEU A 144 -2.05 -12.76 -10.74
C LEU A 144 -1.32 -13.46 -9.61
N GLN A 145 -1.47 -14.78 -9.55
CA GLN A 145 -0.83 -15.61 -8.54
C GLN A 145 0.70 -15.52 -8.61
N ALA A 146 1.28 -15.54 -9.81
CA ALA A 146 2.72 -15.40 -10.01
C ALA A 146 3.26 -14.03 -9.54
N ASN A 147 2.46 -12.97 -9.67
CA ASN A 147 2.84 -11.62 -9.26
C ASN A 147 2.33 -11.21 -7.87
N ALA A 148 1.53 -12.05 -7.21
CA ALA A 148 0.86 -11.72 -5.96
C ALA A 148 1.84 -11.30 -4.85
N GLN A 149 2.99 -11.97 -4.74
CA GLN A 149 4.03 -11.62 -3.76
C GLN A 149 4.67 -10.26 -4.06
N LYS A 150 4.95 -9.99 -5.35
CA LYS A 150 5.51 -8.70 -5.78
C LYS A 150 4.53 -7.55 -5.51
N LEU A 151 3.25 -7.78 -5.82
CA LEU A 151 2.18 -6.82 -5.56
C LEU A 151 1.99 -6.56 -4.06
N ALA A 152 1.99 -7.61 -3.24
CA ALA A 152 1.86 -7.50 -1.79
C ALA A 152 3.03 -6.69 -1.19
N GLY A 153 4.26 -6.96 -1.63
CA GLY A 153 5.45 -6.21 -1.21
C GLY A 153 5.34 -4.72 -1.58
N ALA A 154 5.02 -4.42 -2.84
CA ALA A 154 4.83 -3.04 -3.29
C ALA A 154 3.72 -2.30 -2.53
N SER A 155 2.57 -2.96 -2.33
CA SER A 155 1.46 -2.40 -1.56
C SER A 155 1.86 -2.08 -0.12
N GLN A 156 2.63 -2.99 0.50
CA GLN A 156 3.12 -2.81 1.86
C GLN A 156 4.14 -1.67 1.96
N GLU A 157 5.06 -1.53 1.00
CA GLU A 157 6.01 -0.42 0.95
C GLU A 157 5.30 0.93 0.84
N VAL A 158 4.32 1.04 -0.06
CA VAL A 158 3.50 2.26 -0.20
C VAL A 158 2.72 2.56 1.08
N ALA A 159 2.08 1.55 1.70
CA ALA A 159 1.33 1.74 2.95
C ALA A 159 2.23 2.14 4.13
N GLN A 160 3.42 1.54 4.24
CA GLN A 160 4.40 1.91 5.26
C GLN A 160 4.92 3.32 5.05
N TYR A 161 5.12 3.73 3.81
CA TYR A 161 5.53 5.09 3.49
C TYR A 161 4.42 6.09 3.83
N ALA A 162 3.19 5.82 3.40
CA ALA A 162 2.04 6.68 3.67
C ALA A 162 1.78 6.81 5.18
N SER A 163 1.81 5.72 5.95
CA SER A 163 1.61 5.80 7.42
C SER A 163 2.68 6.60 8.16
N LYS A 164 3.89 6.71 7.61
CA LYS A 164 4.99 7.51 8.19
C LYS A 164 4.95 8.98 7.78
N ASN A 165 4.56 9.26 6.54
CA ASN A 165 4.74 10.57 5.92
C ASN A 165 3.43 11.32 5.65
N CYS A 166 2.30 10.61 5.58
CA CYS A 166 0.97 11.18 5.43
C CYS A 166 0.31 11.26 6.81
N THR A 167 0.57 12.36 7.52
CA THR A 167 -0.21 12.71 8.71
C THR A 167 -1.49 13.40 8.26
N GLY A 168 -2.64 12.75 8.49
CA GLY A 168 -3.95 13.38 8.50
C GLY A 168 -4.28 13.96 9.87
#